data_AF-Q9KCZ5-F1
#
_entry.id   AF-Q9KCZ5-F1
#
_cell.length_a   1.000
_cell.length_b   1.000
_cell.length_c   1.000
_cell.angle_alpha   90.00
_cell.angle_beta   90.00
_cell.angle_gamma   90.00
#
_symmetry.space_group_name_H-M   'P 1'
#
loop_
_entity.id
_entity.type
_entity.pdbx_description
1 polymer ?
#
loop_
_entity_poly.entity_id
_entity_poly.type
_entity_poly.pdbx_seq_one_letter_code
_entity_poly.pdbx_strand_id
1 'polypeptide(L)'
;MWPVVALTLFVVTFGFVLGGLVVGGKVQARPVSFLLFSGLFLFSSFFGMLVSLFTTGWFPFRLLDVVIVALCFVFIVSCFMRFHPTFGFFQFDGRANMILFAVISFFLGLQLGMLGWRTFFILFLALVFTAGLFAGGVFQVRAVMKFYSRQPSFHFLPLIWLLFATVLKLL
;
A
#
# COMPACT_ATOMS: atom_id res chain seq x y z
N MET A 1 18.66 -6.80 -10.93
CA MET A 1 17.98 -5.56 -11.38
C MET A 1 16.46 -5.73 -11.44
N TRP A 2 15.95 -6.83 -12.02
CA TRP A 2 14.52 -7.17 -12.03
C TRP A 2 13.76 -7.07 -10.68
N PRO A 3 14.26 -7.63 -9.55
CA PRO A 3 13.51 -7.59 -8.27
C PRO A 3 13.37 -6.19 -7.70
N VAL A 4 14.33 -5.29 -7.97
CA VAL A 4 14.28 -3.90 -7.50
C VAL A 4 13.21 -3.13 -8.28
N VAL A 5 13.15 -3.34 -9.61
CA VAL A 5 12.12 -2.72 -10.47
C VAL A 5 10.72 -3.23 -10.11
N ALA A 6 10.57 -4.53 -9.89
CA ALA A 6 9.30 -5.11 -9.45
C ALA A 6 8.86 -4.52 -8.10
N LEU A 7 9.78 -4.36 -7.15
CA LEU A 7 9.49 -3.80 -5.83
C LEU A 7 9.16 -2.31 -5.90
N THR A 8 9.88 -1.50 -6.68
CA THR A 8 9.55 -0.08 -6.84
C THR A 8 8.19 0.11 -7.52
N LEU A 9 7.90 -0.66 -8.57
CA LEU A 9 6.57 -0.65 -9.22
C LEU A 9 5.48 -1.09 -8.24
N PHE A 10 5.74 -2.11 -7.43
CA PHE A 10 4.80 -2.54 -6.40
C PHE A 10 4.55 -1.42 -5.39
N VAL A 11 5.57 -0.69 -4.94
CA VAL A 11 5.38 0.41 -3.98
C VAL A 11 4.65 1.60 -4.60
N VAL A 12 4.93 1.93 -5.86
CA VAL A 12 4.19 2.96 -6.60
C VAL A 12 2.72 2.59 -6.72
N THR A 13 2.43 1.37 -7.17
CA THR A 13 1.05 0.88 -7.34
C THR A 13 0.33 0.77 -6.00
N PHE A 14 1.00 0.25 -4.95
CA PHE A 14 0.44 0.19 -3.60
C PHE A 14 0.12 1.56 -3.03
N GLY A 15 1.02 2.54 -3.21
CA GLY A 15 0.78 3.93 -2.85
C GLY A 15 -0.42 4.52 -3.59
N PHE A 16 -0.49 4.32 -4.91
CA PHE A 16 -1.60 4.75 -5.74
C PHE A 16 -2.94 4.16 -5.29
N VAL A 17 -2.98 2.86 -5.01
CA VAL A 17 -4.17 2.18 -4.49
C VAL A 17 -4.61 2.78 -3.16
N LEU A 18 -3.69 2.90 -2.20
CA LEU A 18 -4.01 3.44 -0.88
C LEU A 18 -4.51 4.87 -0.94
N GLY A 19 -3.90 5.70 -1.80
CA GLY A 19 -4.38 7.04 -2.10
C GLY A 19 -5.83 7.04 -2.57
N GLY A 20 -6.16 6.14 -3.50
CA GLY A 20 -7.53 5.97 -3.97
C GLY A 20 -8.49 5.49 -2.88
N LEU A 21 -8.07 4.53 -2.05
CA LEU A 21 -8.90 4.01 -0.95
C LEU A 21 -9.17 5.05 0.12
N VAL A 22 -8.19 5.91 0.44
CA VAL A 22 -8.32 7.01 1.41
C VAL A 22 -9.40 8.01 0.96
N VAL A 23 -9.52 8.26 -0.34
CA VAL A 23 -10.54 9.18 -0.90
C VAL A 23 -11.77 8.43 -1.42
N GLY A 24 -11.88 7.13 -1.16
CA GLY A 24 -12.96 6.30 -1.67
C GLY A 24 -14.33 6.61 -1.04
N GLY A 25 -14.39 7.33 0.07
CA GLY A 25 -15.64 7.73 0.72
C GLY A 25 -16.27 9.01 0.15
N LYS A 26 -17.51 9.30 0.56
CA LYS A 26 -18.15 10.59 0.24
C LYS A 26 -17.58 11.73 1.07
N VAL A 27 -17.12 11.41 2.27
CA VAL A 27 -16.46 12.39 3.15
C VAL A 27 -15.09 12.71 2.58
N GLN A 28 -14.81 14.01 2.42
CA GLN A 28 -13.54 14.47 1.90
C GLN A 28 -12.40 14.00 2.80
N ALA A 29 -11.40 13.36 2.19
CA ALA A 29 -10.23 12.88 2.91
C ALA A 29 -9.45 14.06 3.51
N ARG A 30 -9.10 13.95 4.79
CA ARG A 30 -8.29 14.98 5.46
C ARG A 30 -6.84 14.86 5.00
N PRO A 31 -6.12 15.94 4.68
CA PRO A 31 -4.70 15.87 4.29
C PRO A 31 -3.83 15.12 5.30
N VAL A 32 -4.21 15.17 6.59
CA VAL A 32 -3.56 14.45 7.68
C VAL A 32 -3.53 12.93 7.46
N SER A 33 -4.52 12.33 6.81
CA SER A 33 -4.50 10.88 6.55
C SER A 33 -3.38 10.49 5.59
N PHE A 34 -3.10 11.30 4.57
CA PHE A 34 -2.01 11.07 3.62
C PHE A 34 -0.65 11.09 4.32
N LEU A 35 -0.44 12.06 5.22
CA LEU A 35 0.77 12.15 6.05
C LEU A 35 0.89 10.96 7.01
N LEU A 36 -0.22 10.51 7.61
CA LEU A 36 -0.23 9.33 8.48
C LEU A 36 0.18 8.06 7.72
N PHE A 37 -0.39 7.80 6.55
CA PHE A 37 -0.02 6.61 5.75
C PHE A 37 1.42 6.69 5.24
N SER A 38 1.88 7.87 4.81
CA SER A 38 3.28 8.08 4.41
C SER A 38 4.25 7.89 5.57
N GLY A 39 3.98 8.50 6.73
CA GLY A 39 4.81 8.36 7.92
C GLY A 39 4.84 6.92 8.45
N LEU A 40 3.70 6.23 8.44
CA LEU A 40 3.59 4.84 8.87
C LEU A 40 4.31 3.90 7.90
N PHE A 41 4.25 4.16 6.58
CA PHE A 41 5.05 3.44 5.59
C PHE A 41 6.54 3.58 5.88
N LEU A 42 7.01 4.82 6.04
CA LEU A 42 8.43 5.13 6.29
C LEU A 42 8.91 4.44 7.57
N PHE A 43 8.17 4.62 8.67
CA PHE A 43 8.55 4.07 9.97
C PHE A 43 8.57 2.54 9.91
N SER A 44 7.50 1.92 9.43
CA SER A 44 7.40 0.46 9.40
C SER A 44 8.42 -0.19 8.46
N SER A 45 8.64 0.38 7.28
CA SER A 45 9.66 -0.12 6.34
C SER A 45 11.08 0.08 6.87
N PHE A 46 11.35 1.18 7.56
CA PHE A 46 12.63 1.39 8.22
C PHE A 46 12.88 0.35 9.32
N PHE A 47 11.87 0.03 10.14
CA PHE A 47 11.95 -1.05 11.12
C PHE A 47 12.18 -2.42 10.46
N GLY A 48 11.47 -2.73 9.38
CA GLY A 48 11.67 -3.96 8.61
C GLY A 48 13.12 -4.10 8.11
N MET A 49 13.69 -3.01 7.59
CA MET A 49 15.10 -2.99 7.18
C MET A 49 16.05 -3.22 8.35
N LEU A 50 15.82 -2.62 9.52
CA LEU A 50 16.66 -2.87 10.69
C LEU A 50 16.61 -4.34 11.12
N VAL A 51 15.43 -4.95 11.13
CA VAL A 51 15.26 -6.38 11.42
C VAL A 51 16.02 -7.24 10.40
N SER A 52 16.04 -6.81 9.13
CA SER A 52 16.73 -7.56 8.07
C SER A 52 18.24 -7.75 8.34
N LEU A 53 18.87 -6.85 9.11
CA LEU A 53 20.29 -6.93 9.48
C LEU A 53 20.60 -8.15 10.35
N PHE A 54 19.62 -8.61 11.12
CA PHE A 54 19.73 -9.79 11.99
C PHE A 54 19.35 -11.08 11.27
N THR A 55 18.59 -10.99 10.18
CA THR A 55 18.29 -12.13 9.31
C THR A 55 19.37 -12.28 8.25
N THR A 56 20.59 -12.58 8.69
CA THR A 56 21.70 -13.02 7.83
C THR A 56 21.52 -14.48 7.48
N GLY A 57 20.66 -14.75 6.51
CA GLY A 57 20.47 -16.10 5.98
C GLY A 57 19.86 -16.06 4.60
N TRP A 58 20.02 -17.15 3.84
CA TRP A 58 19.31 -17.47 2.60
C TRP A 58 17.80 -17.65 2.82
N PHE A 59 17.18 -16.82 3.68
CA PHE A 59 15.73 -16.78 3.81
C PHE A 59 15.18 -16.58 2.39
N PRO A 60 14.33 -17.49 1.89
CA PRO A 60 14.00 -17.47 0.47
C PRO A 60 13.25 -16.17 0.20
N PHE A 61 13.88 -15.28 -0.57
CA PHE A 61 13.30 -14.01 -1.02
C PHE A 61 11.88 -14.20 -1.57
N ARG A 62 11.64 -15.34 -2.24
CA ARG A 62 10.33 -15.76 -2.74
C ARG A 62 9.28 -16.01 -1.64
N LEU A 63 9.66 -16.48 -0.46
CA LEU A 63 8.73 -16.68 0.65
C LEU A 63 8.22 -15.34 1.17
N LEU A 64 9.07 -14.30 1.19
CA LEU A 64 8.61 -12.94 1.50
C LEU A 64 7.64 -12.41 0.46
N ASP A 65 7.85 -12.67 -0.83
CA ASP A 65 6.89 -12.31 -1.86
C ASP A 65 5.52 -12.98 -1.62
N VAL A 66 5.52 -14.29 -1.32
CA VAL A 66 4.29 -15.03 -0.99
C VAL A 66 3.60 -14.46 0.25
N VAL A 67 4.36 -14.15 1.32
CA VAL A 67 3.80 -13.55 2.55
C VAL A 67 3.21 -12.17 2.27
N ILE A 68 3.92 -11.31 1.53
CA ILE A 68 3.42 -9.97 1.18
C ILE A 68 2.14 -10.07 0.35
N VAL A 69 2.09 -10.99 -0.61
CA VAL A 69 0.91 -11.21 -1.46
C VAL A 69 -0.26 -11.74 -0.63
N ALA A 70 -0.03 -12.71 0.26
CA ALA A 70 -1.06 -13.21 1.16
C ALA A 70 -1.62 -12.09 2.06
N LEU A 71 -0.75 -11.24 2.61
CA LEU A 71 -1.16 -10.08 3.39
C LEU A 71 -1.94 -9.05 2.56
N CYS A 72 -1.58 -8.84 1.30
CA CYS A 72 -2.34 -7.96 0.40
C CYS A 72 -3.73 -8.54 0.09
N PHE A 73 -3.87 -9.84 -0.09
CA PHE A 73 -5.18 -10.48 -0.22
C PHE A 73 -6.03 -10.28 1.04
N VAL A 74 -5.45 -10.49 2.22
CA VAL A 74 -6.14 -10.23 3.50
C VAL A 74 -6.52 -8.75 3.61
N PHE A 75 -5.66 -7.83 3.17
CA PHE A 75 -5.94 -6.40 3.13
C PHE A 75 -7.11 -6.07 2.20
N ILE A 76 -7.15 -6.65 0.99
CA ILE A 76 -8.25 -6.48 0.04
C ILE A 76 -9.57 -6.96 0.66
N VAL A 77 -9.60 -8.17 1.24
CA VAL A 77 -10.80 -8.72 1.88
C VAL A 77 -11.23 -7.85 3.06
N SER A 78 -10.29 -7.38 3.89
CA SER A 78 -10.58 -6.49 5.01
C SER A 78 -11.16 -5.15 4.54
N CYS A 79 -10.66 -4.58 3.43
CA CYS A 79 -11.23 -3.38 2.81
C CYS A 79 -12.66 -3.63 2.31
N PHE A 80 -12.93 -4.75 1.64
CA PHE A 80 -14.28 -5.10 1.20
C PHE A 80 -15.25 -5.24 2.36
N MET A 81 -14.87 -5.98 3.42
CA MET A 81 -15.74 -6.25 4.57
C MET A 81 -16.06 -4.99 5.38
N ARG A 82 -15.22 -3.96 5.31
CA ARG A 82 -15.36 -2.71 6.09
C ARG A 82 -15.79 -1.51 5.25
N PHE A 83 -16.08 -1.71 3.98
CA PHE A 83 -16.52 -0.64 3.10
C PHE A 83 -17.88 -0.11 3.56
N HIS A 84 -17.96 1.20 3.80
CA HIS A 84 -19.23 1.89 4.04
C HIS A 84 -19.44 2.96 2.97
N PRO A 85 -20.62 3.02 2.32
CA PRO A 85 -20.85 3.90 1.17
C PRO A 85 -20.69 5.39 1.51
N THR A 86 -20.82 5.79 2.77
CA THR A 86 -20.60 7.17 3.22
C THR A 86 -19.16 7.43 3.68
N PHE A 87 -18.58 6.51 4.46
CA PHE A 87 -17.30 6.71 5.15
C PHE A 87 -16.11 6.14 4.39
N GLY A 88 -16.34 5.39 3.32
CA GLY A 88 -15.30 4.72 2.54
C GLY A 88 -14.73 3.49 3.24
N PHE A 89 -13.43 3.25 3.00
CA PHE A 89 -12.72 2.04 3.43
C PHE A 89 -12.02 2.18 4.80
N PHE A 90 -11.84 3.41 5.29
CA PHE A 90 -11.12 3.71 6.52
C PHE A 90 -12.03 4.45 7.49
N GLN A 91 -12.74 3.69 8.32
CA GLN A 91 -13.54 4.24 9.42
C GLN A 91 -12.64 4.55 10.63
N PHE A 92 -13.03 5.52 11.45
CA PHE A 92 -12.25 5.97 12.63
C PHE A 92 -11.90 4.85 13.62
N ASP A 93 -12.76 3.83 13.74
CA ASP A 93 -12.51 2.66 14.62
C ASP A 93 -11.79 1.50 13.91
N GLY A 94 -11.55 1.61 12.60
CA GLY A 94 -11.01 0.57 11.74
C GLY A 94 -9.50 0.38 11.83
N ARG A 95 -8.95 0.13 13.03
CA ARG A 95 -7.48 -0.05 13.24
C ARG A 95 -6.88 -1.21 12.44
N ALA A 96 -7.67 -2.22 12.07
CA ALA A 96 -7.16 -3.41 11.38
C ALA A 96 -6.52 -3.10 10.03
N ASN A 97 -7.10 -2.20 9.21
CA ASN A 97 -6.52 -1.86 7.91
C ASN A 97 -5.20 -1.11 8.07
N MET A 98 -5.07 -0.27 9.10
CA MET A 98 -3.80 0.40 9.43
C MET A 98 -2.74 -0.59 9.91
N ILE A 99 -3.12 -1.56 10.74
CA ILE A 99 -2.22 -2.63 11.20
C ILE A 99 -1.76 -3.49 10.01
N LEU A 100 -2.69 -3.94 9.16
CA LEU A 100 -2.35 -4.72 7.95
C LEU A 100 -1.42 -3.95 7.03
N PHE A 101 -1.69 -2.65 6.82
CA PHE A 101 -0.81 -1.78 6.06
C PHE A 101 0.59 -1.69 6.70
N ALA A 102 0.67 -1.48 8.02
CA ALA A 102 1.94 -1.44 8.73
C ALA A 102 2.72 -2.75 8.55
N VAL A 103 2.06 -3.90 8.67
CA VAL A 103 2.67 -5.21 8.50
C VAL A 103 3.17 -5.40 7.06
N ILE A 104 2.39 -5.02 6.04
CA ILE A 104 2.84 -5.07 4.64
C ILE A 104 4.07 -4.18 4.42
N SER A 105 4.05 -2.94 4.93
CA SER A 105 5.19 -2.02 4.85
C SER A 105 6.42 -2.54 5.58
N PHE A 106 6.25 -3.24 6.71
CA PHE A 106 7.33 -3.89 7.44
C PHE A 106 8.00 -4.96 6.59
N PHE A 107 7.23 -5.88 6.01
CA PHE A 107 7.78 -6.94 5.16
C PHE A 107 8.43 -6.40 3.88
N LEU A 108 7.92 -5.31 3.30
CA LEU A 108 8.58 -4.61 2.20
C LEU A 108 9.95 -4.05 2.64
N GLY A 109 10.02 -3.43 3.82
CA GLY A 109 11.28 -2.95 4.40
C GLY A 109 12.29 -4.07 4.65
N LEU A 110 11.81 -5.20 5.16
CA LEU A 110 12.63 -6.39 5.39
C LEU A 110 13.20 -6.94 4.08
N GLN A 111 12.34 -7.07 3.05
CA GLN A 111 12.73 -7.50 1.71
C GLN A 111 13.81 -6.58 1.09
N LEU A 112 13.70 -5.27 1.28
CA LEU A 112 14.68 -4.29 0.82
C LEU A 112 16.02 -4.41 1.52
N GLY A 113 15.99 -4.54 2.84
CA GLY A 113 17.22 -4.67 3.62
C GLY A 113 17.96 -5.98 3.33
N MET A 114 17.23 -7.07 3.04
CA MET A 114 17.82 -8.32 2.55
C MET A 114 18.52 -8.19 1.19
N LEU A 115 18.03 -7.31 0.30
CA LEU A 115 18.68 -7.00 -0.97
C LEU A 115 19.93 -6.11 -0.80
N GLY A 116 20.26 -5.70 0.43
CA GLY A 116 21.38 -4.83 0.74
C GLY A 116 21.12 -3.34 0.52
N TRP A 117 19.87 -2.95 0.21
CA TRP A 117 19.50 -1.54 -0.01
C TRP A 117 19.21 -0.89 1.33
N ARG A 118 19.96 0.17 1.63
CA ARG A 118 19.98 0.81 2.94
C ARG A 118 19.11 2.07 2.96
N THR A 119 19.22 2.82 4.05
CA THR A 119 18.45 4.01 4.44
C THR A 119 18.08 4.96 3.30
N PHE A 120 19.05 5.36 2.44
CA PHE A 120 18.77 6.30 1.35
C PHE A 120 17.73 5.78 0.35
N PHE A 121 17.74 4.49 0.08
CA PHE A 121 16.78 3.88 -0.82
C PHE A 121 15.38 3.86 -0.22
N ILE A 122 15.25 3.60 1.09
CA ILE A 122 13.96 3.64 1.80
C ILE A 122 13.39 5.06 1.84
N LEU A 123 14.22 6.07 2.08
CA LEU A 123 13.80 7.48 2.02
C LEU A 123 13.29 7.83 0.62
N PHE A 124 14.00 7.44 -0.43
CA PHE A 124 13.55 7.60 -1.80
C PHE A 124 12.23 6.87 -2.05
N LEU A 125 12.12 5.62 -1.61
CA LEU A 125 10.91 4.81 -1.77
C LEU A 125 9.71 5.41 -1.03
N ALA A 126 9.93 6.01 0.15
CA ALA A 126 8.90 6.70 0.91
C ALA A 126 8.42 7.97 0.19
N LEU A 127 9.33 8.73 -0.44
CA LEU A 127 8.94 9.86 -1.30
C LEU A 127 8.13 9.39 -2.51
N VAL A 128 8.58 8.33 -3.18
CA VAL A 128 7.86 7.72 -4.31
C VAL A 128 6.49 7.20 -3.90
N PHE A 129 6.40 6.52 -2.75
CA PHE A 129 5.15 6.06 -2.17
C PHE A 129 4.20 7.22 -1.88
N THR A 130 4.72 8.31 -1.29
CA THR A 130 3.95 9.52 -0.97
C THR A 130 3.40 10.17 -2.24
N ALA A 131 4.24 10.31 -3.27
CA ALA A 131 3.83 10.81 -4.58
C ALA A 131 2.74 9.91 -5.21
N GLY A 132 2.90 8.59 -5.13
CA GLY A 132 1.90 7.62 -5.54
C GLY A 132 0.58 7.79 -4.79
N LEU A 133 0.63 8.00 -3.48
CA LEU A 133 -0.53 8.21 -2.61
C LEU A 133 -1.31 9.48 -3.01
N PHE A 134 -0.63 10.59 -3.27
CA PHE A 134 -1.28 11.79 -3.78
C PHE A 134 -1.85 11.58 -5.19
N ALA A 135 -1.10 10.95 -6.09
CA ALA A 135 -1.54 10.69 -7.46
C ALA A 135 -2.79 9.81 -7.49
N GLY A 136 -2.83 8.75 -6.68
CA GLY A 136 -3.97 7.86 -6.54
C GLY A 136 -5.19 8.54 -5.94
N GLY A 137 -4.99 9.38 -4.92
CA GLY A 137 -6.06 10.19 -4.33
C GLY A 137 -6.67 11.14 -5.36
N VAL A 138 -5.85 11.90 -6.08
CA VAL A 138 -6.31 12.84 -7.14
C VAL A 138 -7.04 12.09 -8.26
N PHE A 139 -6.50 10.95 -8.68
CA PHE A 139 -7.14 10.11 -9.71
C PHE A 139 -8.53 9.64 -9.25
N GLN A 140 -8.64 9.12 -8.04
CA GLN A 140 -9.91 8.64 -7.50
C GLN A 140 -10.92 9.77 -7.33
N VAL A 141 -10.52 10.96 -6.86
CA VAL A 141 -11.40 12.13 -6.77
C VAL A 141 -11.99 12.47 -8.13
N ARG A 142 -11.16 12.54 -9.17
CA ARG A 142 -11.59 12.85 -10.54
C ARG A 142 -12.50 11.76 -11.09
N ALA A 143 -12.17 10.49 -10.83
CA ALA A 143 -12.97 9.35 -11.27
C ALA A 143 -14.35 9.34 -10.60
N VAL A 144 -14.42 9.56 -9.29
CA VAL A 144 -15.67 9.65 -8.54
C VAL A 144 -16.51 10.81 -9.04
N MET A 145 -15.97 12.04 -9.13
CA MET A 145 -16.74 13.20 -9.63
C MET A 145 -17.36 12.97 -11.01
N LYS A 146 -16.66 12.24 -11.90
CA LYS A 146 -17.11 12.01 -13.27
C LYS A 146 -18.12 10.86 -13.42
N PHE A 147 -17.99 9.80 -12.63
CA PHE A 147 -18.72 8.54 -12.86
C PHE A 147 -19.69 8.14 -11.74
N TYR A 148 -19.72 8.90 -10.63
CA TYR A 148 -20.51 8.57 -9.45
C TYR A 148 -22.02 8.46 -9.72
N SER A 149 -22.57 9.26 -10.63
CA SER A 149 -24.01 9.21 -10.97
C SER A 149 -24.43 7.96 -11.74
N ARG A 150 -23.48 7.24 -12.37
CA ARG A 150 -23.80 6.13 -13.27
C ARG A 150 -23.45 4.77 -12.68
N GLN A 151 -22.39 4.65 -11.88
CA GLN A 151 -21.94 3.36 -11.36
C GLN A 151 -21.31 3.49 -9.96
N PRO A 152 -22.01 3.07 -8.88
CA PRO A 152 -21.46 3.13 -7.53
C PRO A 152 -20.28 2.17 -7.30
N SER A 153 -20.04 1.22 -8.20
CA SER A 153 -18.95 0.24 -8.08
C SER A 153 -17.54 0.83 -8.29
N PHE A 154 -17.41 2.08 -8.76
CA PHE A 154 -16.11 2.72 -9.02
C PHE A 154 -15.26 2.92 -7.75
N HIS A 155 -15.85 2.86 -6.56
CA HIS A 155 -15.12 2.92 -5.30
C HIS A 155 -14.13 1.75 -5.12
N PHE A 156 -14.37 0.60 -5.75
CA PHE A 156 -13.53 -0.59 -5.63
C PHE A 156 -12.42 -0.69 -6.68
N LEU A 157 -12.34 0.26 -7.62
CA LEU A 157 -11.33 0.27 -8.68
C LEU A 157 -9.89 0.20 -8.15
N PRO A 158 -9.51 0.89 -7.06
CA PRO A 158 -8.20 0.73 -6.45
C PRO A 158 -7.89 -0.73 -6.01
N LEU A 159 -8.87 -1.49 -5.53
CA LEU A 159 -8.64 -2.87 -5.10
C LEU A 159 -8.35 -3.80 -6.28
N ILE A 160 -8.95 -3.53 -7.44
CA ILE A 160 -8.65 -4.27 -8.68
C ILE A 160 -7.20 -4.04 -9.10
N TRP A 161 -6.73 -2.79 -9.02
CA TRP A 161 -5.32 -2.46 -9.27
C TRP A 161 -4.37 -3.12 -8.28
N LEU A 162 -4.75 -3.20 -7.01
CA LEU A 162 -3.97 -3.92 -6.01
C LEU A 162 -3.85 -5.41 -6.34
N LEU A 163 -4.96 -6.04 -6.73
CA LEU A 163 -4.97 -7.44 -7.12
C LEU A 163 -4.02 -7.67 -8.30
N PHE A 164 -4.07 -6.83 -9.32
CA PHE A 164 -3.15 -6.92 -10.46
C PHE A 164 -1.67 -6.75 -10.03
N ALA A 165 -1.38 -5.76 -9.18
CA ALA A 165 -0.02 -5.55 -8.66
C ALA A 165 0.49 -6.74 -7.83
N THR A 166 -0.38 -7.39 -7.05
CA THR A 166 -0.01 -8.57 -6.26
C THR A 166 0.26 -9.79 -7.12
N VAL A 167 -0.51 -9.99 -8.19
CA VAL A 167 -0.28 -11.08 -9.15
C VAL A 167 1.02 -10.85 -9.91
N LEU A 168 1.29 -9.61 -10.35
CA LEU A 168 2.55 -9.26 -10.99
C LEU A 168 3.76 -9.47 -10.07
N LYS A 169 3.62 -9.26 -8.76
CA LYS A 169 4.70 -9.47 -7.80
C LYS A 169 5.09 -10.95 -7.64
N LEU A 170 4.22 -11.89 -8.02
CA LEU A 170 4.51 -13.33 -8.01
C LEU A 170 5.27 -13.82 -9.25
N LEU A 171 5.32 -13.03 -10.33
CA LEU A 171 5.97 -13.37 -11.61
C LEU A 171 7.45 -12.96 -11.62
#